data_AF-A0A6N6MYN9-F1
#
_entry.id   AF-A0A6N6MYN9-F1
#
_cell.length_a   1.000
_cell.length_b   1.000
_cell.length_c   1.000
_cell.angle_alpha   90.00
_cell.angle_beta   90.00
_cell.angle_gamma   90.00
#
_symmetry.space_group_name_H-M   'P 1'
#
loop_
_entity.id
_entity.type
_entity.pdbx_description
1 polymer ?
#
loop_
_entity_poly.entity_id
_entity_poly.type
_entity_poly.pdbx_seq_one_letter_code
_entity_poly.pdbx_strand_id
1 'polypeptide(L)'
;MRPLLALLSLLLAACPGMLAAQVRSVEVRTPRPFGYFLGDLVQAQVDIVADSGFSVQAASLPKPGPVAYWLDLRDVGVAQVDLADARRIRLSLTYQNFYAALDARALEIPGFAVTLANESHGGTTTAIAQVPAWMLNVSPLREVQPPARENPVDYVRSDGRVAALDVAPALRAAGTLLGLAALALILLGWHRAWWPFGARPGRAFAIALRRLAGLSRRPDADAAYREALLSLHRGFDETDGRRVLADDLLGFLDRHPAFRPLNAPLTRFFAASRLAFFGGATAAARGDWSLAEVEETARRLAAAERTR
;
A
#
# COMPACT_ATOMS: atom_id res chain seq x y z
N MET A 1 -71.05 -64.63 22.30
CA MET A 1 -71.06 -63.17 21.99
C MET A 1 -69.98 -62.36 22.73
N ARG A 2 -69.00 -62.98 23.42
CA ARG A 2 -67.89 -62.30 24.10
C ARG A 2 -66.52 -62.26 23.37
N PRO A 3 -66.21 -63.07 22.33
CA PRO A 3 -64.90 -62.96 21.69
C PRO A 3 -64.84 -61.86 20.62
N LEU A 4 -65.98 -61.40 20.09
CA LEU A 4 -66.05 -60.40 19.02
C LEU A 4 -65.80 -58.96 19.50
N LEU A 5 -66.10 -58.67 20.77
CA LEU A 5 -65.84 -57.37 21.39
C LEU A 5 -64.38 -57.18 21.83
N ALA A 6 -63.66 -58.27 22.11
CA ALA A 6 -62.23 -58.23 22.45
C ALA A 6 -61.35 -58.02 21.21
N LEU A 7 -61.78 -58.49 20.03
CA LEU A 7 -61.04 -58.28 18.78
C LEU A 7 -61.15 -56.83 18.29
N LEU A 8 -62.29 -56.16 18.53
CA LEU A 8 -62.52 -54.78 18.12
C LEU A 8 -61.75 -53.75 18.99
N SER A 9 -61.46 -54.10 20.24
CA SER A 9 -60.68 -53.26 21.16
C SER A 9 -59.17 -53.40 20.96
N LEU A 10 -58.70 -54.51 20.38
CA LEU A 10 -57.29 -54.68 20.03
C LEU A 10 -56.91 -54.02 18.69
N LEU A 11 -57.88 -53.80 17.79
CA LEU A 11 -57.65 -53.12 16.50
C LEU A 11 -57.60 -51.59 16.60
N LEU A 12 -58.05 -51.00 17.71
CA LEU A 12 -57.90 -49.54 17.96
C LEU A 12 -56.55 -49.17 18.59
N ALA A 13 -55.74 -50.13 19.02
CA ALA A 13 -54.45 -49.89 19.69
C ALA A 13 -53.24 -49.88 18.73
N ALA A 14 -53.45 -50.06 17.43
CA ALA A 14 -52.38 -50.22 16.44
C ALA A 14 -52.46 -49.22 15.27
N CYS A 15 -52.95 -48.00 15.52
CA CYS A 15 -52.57 -46.87 14.66
C CYS A 15 -51.31 -46.24 15.26
N PRO A 16 -50.09 -46.51 14.72
CA PRO A 16 -48.98 -45.61 14.97
C PRO A 16 -49.44 -44.25 14.47
N GLY A 17 -49.61 -43.31 15.40
CA GLY A 17 -50.00 -41.96 15.07
C GLY A 17 -49.04 -41.45 14.00
N MET A 18 -49.58 -40.98 12.88
CA MET A 18 -48.87 -40.02 12.05
C MET A 18 -48.51 -38.86 13.00
N LEU A 19 -47.27 -38.84 13.50
CA LEU A 19 -46.76 -37.67 14.19
C LEU A 19 -46.78 -36.55 13.17
N ALA A 20 -47.85 -35.74 13.21
CA ALA A 20 -47.88 -34.46 12.55
C ALA A 20 -46.71 -33.66 13.12
N ALA A 21 -45.72 -33.41 12.28
CA ALA A 21 -44.55 -32.61 12.60
C ALA A 21 -44.98 -31.29 13.24
N GLN A 22 -44.57 -31.02 14.48
CA GLN A 22 -45.06 -29.87 15.22
C GLN A 22 -44.08 -28.70 15.07
N VAL A 23 -44.40 -27.78 14.16
CA VAL A 23 -43.82 -26.43 14.20
C VAL A 23 -44.32 -25.79 15.51
N ARG A 24 -43.40 -25.55 16.45
CA ARG A 24 -43.73 -25.07 17.80
C ARG A 24 -44.02 -23.57 17.81
N SER A 25 -43.23 -22.80 17.07
CA SER A 25 -43.41 -21.35 16.99
C SER A 25 -42.76 -20.76 15.74
N VAL A 26 -43.35 -19.68 15.22
CA VAL A 26 -42.76 -18.83 14.18
C VAL A 26 -42.86 -17.39 14.65
N GLU A 27 -41.73 -16.70 14.76
CA GLU A 27 -41.68 -15.31 15.21
C GLU A 27 -40.89 -14.47 14.19
N VAL A 28 -41.45 -13.32 13.81
CA VAL A 28 -40.78 -12.34 12.94
C VAL A 28 -40.31 -11.17 13.80
N ARG A 29 -39.02 -10.86 13.75
CA ARG A 29 -38.38 -9.77 14.49
C ARG A 29 -37.75 -8.80 13.51
N THR A 30 -38.03 -7.51 13.67
CA THR A 30 -37.36 -6.44 12.92
C THR A 30 -36.63 -5.52 13.90
N PRO A 31 -35.46 -4.95 13.53
CA PRO A 31 -34.72 -4.07 14.43
C PRO A 31 -35.50 -2.79 14.80
N ARG A 32 -36.29 -2.29 13.85
CA ARG A 32 -37.19 -1.15 14.04
C ARG A 32 -38.41 -1.27 13.12
N PRO A 33 -39.61 -0.84 13.55
CA PRO A 33 -40.82 -0.91 12.74
C PRO A 33 -41.11 0.37 11.92
N PHE A 34 -40.30 1.44 12.07
CA PHE A 34 -40.50 2.73 11.39
C PHE A 34 -39.17 3.42 11.04
N GLY A 35 -39.25 4.54 10.31
CA GLY A 35 -38.09 5.34 9.93
C GLY A 35 -37.34 4.76 8.74
N TYR A 36 -38.08 4.14 7.82
CA TYR A 36 -37.54 3.69 6.55
C TYR A 36 -37.91 4.67 5.44
N PHE A 37 -36.96 4.95 4.57
CA PHE A 37 -37.12 5.82 3.42
C PHE A 37 -37.01 5.03 2.12
N LEU A 38 -37.26 5.71 1.01
CA LEU A 38 -37.00 5.17 -0.32
C LEU A 38 -35.53 4.76 -0.43
N GLY A 39 -35.27 3.53 -0.86
CA GLY A 39 -33.94 2.97 -1.07
C GLY A 39 -33.36 2.24 0.14
N ASP A 40 -33.97 2.35 1.32
CA ASP A 40 -33.46 1.73 2.54
C ASP A 40 -33.48 0.20 2.47
N LEU A 41 -32.52 -0.40 3.20
CA LEU A 41 -32.48 -1.82 3.47
C LEU A 41 -33.26 -2.14 4.75
N VAL A 42 -34.22 -3.05 4.64
CA VAL A 42 -35.06 -3.52 5.74
C VAL A 42 -34.59 -4.91 6.14
N GLN A 43 -34.12 -5.05 7.37
CA GLN A 43 -33.70 -6.34 7.92
C GLN A 43 -34.85 -6.97 8.69
N ALA A 44 -35.15 -8.24 8.40
CA ALA A 44 -36.09 -9.05 9.15
C ALA A 44 -35.45 -10.38 9.53
N GLN A 45 -35.67 -10.80 10.77
CA GLN A 45 -35.25 -12.09 11.28
C GLN A 45 -36.47 -12.94 11.56
N VAL A 46 -36.55 -14.13 10.96
CA VAL A 46 -37.59 -15.10 11.26
C VAL A 46 -36.99 -16.23 12.08
N ASP A 47 -37.48 -16.41 13.30
CA ASP A 47 -37.12 -17.51 14.17
C ASP A 47 -38.22 -18.58 14.14
N ILE A 48 -37.90 -19.76 13.63
CA ILE A 48 -38.78 -20.93 13.57
C ILE A 48 -38.25 -21.97 14.55
N VAL A 49 -39.10 -22.44 15.46
CA VAL A 49 -38.78 -23.54 16.37
C VAL A 49 -39.59 -24.76 15.95
N ALA A 50 -38.91 -25.86 15.66
CA ALA A 50 -39.52 -27.13 15.30
C ALA A 50 -38.95 -28.25 16.19
N ASP A 51 -39.55 -29.43 16.13
CA ASP A 51 -39.01 -30.62 16.79
C ASP A 51 -37.60 -30.98 16.26
N SER A 52 -36.85 -31.75 17.05
CA SER A 52 -35.51 -32.21 16.67
C SER A 52 -35.54 -33.04 15.38
N GLY A 53 -34.50 -32.92 14.55
CA GLY A 53 -34.34 -33.70 13.31
C GLY A 53 -34.98 -33.08 12.06
N PHE A 54 -35.75 -32.00 12.19
CA PHE A 54 -36.26 -31.27 11.03
C PHE A 54 -35.20 -30.34 10.43
N SER A 55 -35.06 -30.30 9.11
CA SER A 55 -34.18 -29.38 8.39
C SER A 55 -34.99 -28.57 7.39
N VAL A 56 -34.53 -27.35 7.10
CA VAL A 56 -35.17 -26.50 6.08
C VAL A 56 -34.93 -27.08 4.69
N GLN A 57 -36.00 -27.26 3.91
CA GLN A 57 -35.86 -27.52 2.49
C GLN A 57 -35.48 -26.23 1.77
N ALA A 58 -34.26 -26.15 1.21
CA ALA A 58 -33.76 -24.96 0.53
C ALA A 58 -34.67 -24.48 -0.61
N ALA A 59 -35.36 -25.40 -1.30
CA ALA A 59 -36.30 -25.07 -2.36
C ALA A 59 -37.57 -24.33 -1.89
N SER A 60 -37.89 -24.40 -0.59
CA SER A 60 -39.03 -23.69 0.01
C SER A 60 -38.70 -22.26 0.44
N LEU A 61 -37.43 -21.88 0.46
CA LEU A 61 -37.02 -20.52 0.84
C LEU A 61 -37.39 -19.52 -0.25
N PRO A 62 -37.76 -18.28 0.13
CA PRO A 62 -37.99 -17.22 -0.84
C PRO A 62 -36.68 -16.94 -1.60
N LYS A 63 -36.80 -16.70 -2.91
CA LYS A 63 -35.65 -16.40 -3.77
C LYS A 63 -35.41 -14.89 -3.79
N PRO A 64 -34.15 -14.43 -3.82
CA PRO A 64 -33.85 -13.03 -4.07
C PRO A 64 -34.50 -12.56 -5.38
N GLY A 65 -35.16 -11.41 -5.33
CA GLY A 65 -35.94 -10.86 -6.43
C GLY A 65 -37.14 -10.04 -5.97
N PRO A 66 -38.00 -9.61 -6.90
CA PRO A 66 -39.20 -8.84 -6.58
C PRO A 66 -40.20 -9.65 -5.76
N VAL A 67 -40.60 -9.11 -4.61
CA VAL A 67 -41.64 -9.69 -3.73
C VAL A 67 -42.95 -8.92 -3.89
N ALA A 68 -42.86 -7.60 -4.06
CA ALA A 68 -43.97 -6.73 -4.42
C ALA A 68 -43.45 -5.63 -5.37
N TYR A 69 -44.34 -4.85 -5.99
CA TYR A 69 -43.92 -3.77 -6.91
C TYR A 69 -42.99 -2.73 -6.27
N TRP A 70 -42.99 -2.64 -4.94
CA TRP A 70 -42.23 -1.68 -4.14
C TRP A 70 -41.16 -2.35 -3.27
N LEU A 71 -41.04 -3.67 -3.29
CA LEU A 71 -40.20 -4.41 -2.35
C LEU A 71 -39.48 -5.55 -3.06
N ASP A 72 -38.16 -5.53 -2.96
CA ASP A 72 -37.34 -6.64 -3.41
C ASP A 72 -36.66 -7.33 -2.23
N LEU A 73 -36.60 -8.65 -2.27
CA LEU A 73 -35.72 -9.44 -1.43
C LEU A 73 -34.32 -9.47 -2.05
N ARG A 74 -33.32 -9.00 -1.31
CA ARG A 74 -31.92 -8.92 -1.76
C ARG A 74 -31.14 -10.15 -1.33
N ASP A 75 -31.37 -10.64 -0.13
CA ASP A 75 -30.59 -11.73 0.45
C ASP A 75 -31.38 -12.55 1.47
N VAL A 76 -31.03 -13.83 1.57
CA VAL A 76 -31.62 -14.82 2.49
C VAL A 76 -30.51 -15.67 3.10
N GLY A 77 -30.22 -15.41 4.38
CA GLY A 77 -29.33 -16.24 5.19
C GLY A 77 -30.11 -17.25 6.03
N VAL A 78 -29.55 -18.44 6.22
CA VAL A 78 -30.13 -19.48 7.09
C VAL A 78 -29.09 -19.96 8.09
N ALA A 79 -29.46 -19.93 9.37
CA ALA A 79 -28.70 -20.55 10.45
C ALA A 79 -29.59 -21.54 11.19
N GLN A 80 -29.04 -22.69 11.56
CA GLN A 80 -29.74 -23.73 12.30
C GLN A 80 -28.96 -24.04 13.58
N VAL A 81 -29.65 -24.13 14.70
CA VAL A 81 -29.08 -24.45 16.01
C VAL A 81 -29.92 -25.55 16.64
N ASP A 82 -29.27 -26.66 16.96
CA ASP A 82 -29.87 -27.76 17.71
C ASP A 82 -29.98 -27.38 19.20
N LEU A 83 -31.19 -27.55 19.73
CA LEU A 83 -31.51 -27.51 21.16
C LEU A 83 -31.77 -28.94 21.63
N ALA A 84 -31.80 -29.18 22.95
CA ALA A 84 -31.94 -30.53 23.51
C ALA A 84 -33.12 -31.33 22.90
N ASP A 85 -34.31 -30.72 22.83
CA ASP A 85 -35.53 -31.37 22.33
C ASP A 85 -36.14 -30.65 21.11
N ALA A 86 -35.42 -29.72 20.49
CA ALA A 86 -35.94 -28.87 19.42
C ALA A 86 -34.82 -28.41 18.50
N ARG A 87 -35.19 -27.86 17.35
CA ARG A 87 -34.26 -27.14 16.48
C ARG A 87 -34.78 -25.74 16.24
N ARG A 88 -33.89 -24.75 16.41
CA ARG A 88 -34.16 -23.36 16.06
C ARG A 88 -33.53 -23.05 14.72
N ILE A 89 -34.37 -22.61 13.80
CA ILE A 89 -34.00 -22.17 12.47
C ILE A 89 -34.17 -20.66 12.45
N ARG A 90 -33.10 -19.94 12.09
CA ARG A 90 -33.09 -18.50 11.96
C ARG A 90 -32.89 -18.12 10.50
N LEU A 91 -33.87 -17.45 9.93
CA LEU A 91 -33.80 -16.85 8.60
C LEU A 91 -33.46 -15.36 8.76
N SER A 92 -32.42 -14.90 8.07
CA SER A 92 -32.04 -13.49 8.00
C SER A 92 -32.38 -12.97 6.62
N LEU A 93 -33.33 -12.05 6.53
CA LEU A 93 -33.88 -11.55 5.28
C LEU A 93 -33.48 -10.08 5.15
N THR A 94 -32.93 -9.72 3.99
CA THR A 94 -32.63 -8.32 3.66
C THR A 94 -33.50 -7.89 2.50
N TYR A 95 -34.41 -6.97 2.74
CA TYR A 95 -35.25 -6.37 1.71
C TYR A 95 -34.73 -4.99 1.32
N GLN A 96 -35.07 -4.52 0.13
CA GLN A 96 -34.86 -3.15 -0.30
C GLN A 96 -36.20 -2.50 -0.64
N ASN A 97 -36.47 -1.37 0.00
CA ASN A 97 -37.68 -0.58 -0.20
C ASN A 97 -37.52 0.35 -1.41
N PHE A 98 -38.45 0.27 -2.36
CA PHE A 98 -38.56 1.15 -3.52
C PHE A 98 -39.82 2.02 -3.48
N TYR A 99 -40.57 2.01 -2.37
CA TYR A 99 -41.75 2.84 -2.23
C TYR A 99 -41.39 4.31 -1.98
N ALA A 100 -41.71 5.17 -2.94
CA ALA A 100 -41.63 6.62 -2.80
C ALA A 100 -42.86 7.16 -2.06
N ALA A 101 -42.85 7.09 -0.73
CA ALA A 101 -43.94 7.54 0.10
C ALA A 101 -44.21 9.05 -0.05
N LEU A 102 -45.50 9.42 -0.13
CA LEU A 102 -45.97 10.81 -0.08
C LEU A 102 -46.44 11.20 1.32
N ASP A 103 -46.62 10.25 2.22
CA ASP A 103 -47.07 10.41 3.60
C ASP A 103 -46.46 9.26 4.43
N ALA A 104 -46.39 9.42 5.74
CA ALA A 104 -45.96 8.31 6.59
C ALA A 104 -47.03 7.22 6.58
N ARG A 105 -46.72 6.04 6.07
CA ARG A 105 -47.68 4.94 5.97
C ARG A 105 -47.08 3.57 6.25
N ALA A 106 -47.94 2.68 6.74
CA ALA A 106 -47.61 1.28 6.94
C ALA A 106 -47.83 0.50 5.63
N LEU A 107 -46.81 -0.24 5.20
CA LEU A 107 -46.86 -1.18 4.09
C LEU A 107 -46.73 -2.60 4.63
N GLU A 108 -47.49 -3.52 4.05
CA GLU A 108 -47.48 -4.92 4.46
C GLU A 108 -46.48 -5.72 3.62
N ILE A 109 -45.51 -6.36 4.28
CA ILE A 109 -44.62 -7.34 3.66
C ILE A 109 -45.33 -8.69 3.65
N PRO A 110 -45.51 -9.32 2.47
CA PRO A 110 -46.19 -10.60 2.38
C PRO A 110 -45.50 -11.71 3.19
N GLY A 111 -46.31 -12.51 3.88
CA GLY A 111 -45.86 -13.75 4.50
C GLY A 111 -45.49 -14.81 3.46
N PHE A 112 -44.83 -15.88 3.91
CA PHE A 112 -44.42 -16.98 3.04
C PHE A 112 -44.36 -18.30 3.82
N ALA A 113 -44.45 -19.42 3.12
CA ALA A 113 -44.39 -20.75 3.71
C ALA A 113 -42.96 -21.32 3.60
N VAL A 114 -42.48 -21.94 4.67
CA VAL A 114 -41.20 -22.67 4.70
C VAL A 114 -41.47 -24.13 4.99
N THR A 115 -40.97 -25.02 4.14
CA THR A 115 -41.12 -26.46 4.30
C THR A 115 -39.94 -27.01 5.08
N LEU A 116 -40.23 -27.75 6.15
CA LEU A 116 -39.28 -28.49 6.96
C LEU A 116 -39.38 -29.97 6.63
N ALA A 117 -38.26 -30.67 6.49
CA ALA A 117 -38.20 -32.10 6.24
C ALA A 117 -37.46 -32.81 7.37
N ASN A 118 -37.96 -33.95 7.80
CA ASN A 118 -37.21 -34.90 8.61
C ASN A 118 -37.08 -36.19 7.81
N GLU A 119 -35.85 -36.55 7.47
CA GLU A 119 -35.54 -37.80 6.81
C GLU A 119 -35.24 -38.85 7.89
N SER A 120 -36.19 -39.76 8.13
CA SER A 120 -36.01 -40.89 9.03
C SER A 120 -36.01 -42.20 8.26
N HIS A 121 -35.53 -43.29 8.87
CA HIS A 121 -35.44 -44.62 8.26
C HIS A 121 -36.80 -45.16 7.75
N GLY A 122 -37.93 -44.59 8.19
CA GLY A 122 -39.30 -44.95 7.78
C GLY A 122 -39.92 -44.04 6.71
N GLY A 123 -39.18 -43.07 6.15
CA GLY A 123 -39.65 -42.13 5.13
C GLY A 123 -39.43 -40.66 5.49
N THR A 124 -39.76 -39.77 4.56
CA THR A 124 -39.64 -38.31 4.74
C THR A 124 -40.93 -37.74 5.33
N THR A 125 -40.85 -37.17 6.53
CA THR A 125 -41.95 -36.38 7.11
C THR A 125 -41.74 -34.90 6.82
N THR A 126 -42.76 -34.22 6.32
CA THR A 126 -42.70 -32.78 6.04
C THR A 126 -43.62 -31.99 6.99
N ALA A 127 -43.17 -30.79 7.36
CA ALA A 127 -43.91 -29.79 8.12
C ALA A 127 -43.90 -28.47 7.37
N ILE A 128 -44.96 -27.67 7.48
CA ILE A 128 -45.01 -26.34 6.88
C ILE A 128 -45.05 -25.29 7.99
N ALA A 129 -44.00 -24.46 8.07
CA ALA A 129 -43.95 -23.30 8.92
C ALA A 129 -44.46 -22.08 8.13
N GLN A 130 -45.60 -21.51 8.57
CA GLN A 130 -46.16 -20.31 7.95
C GLN A 130 -45.56 -19.07 8.60
N VAL A 131 -44.80 -18.29 7.83
CA VAL A 131 -44.31 -16.98 8.25
C VAL A 131 -45.41 -15.97 7.99
N PRO A 132 -45.93 -15.29 9.03
CA PRO A 132 -47.02 -14.32 8.86
C PRO A 132 -46.53 -13.09 8.09
N ALA A 133 -47.46 -12.38 7.46
CA ALA A 133 -47.19 -11.04 6.95
C ALA A 133 -46.89 -10.06 8.10
N TRP A 134 -46.12 -9.01 7.85
CA TRP A 134 -45.82 -7.99 8.85
C TRP A 134 -45.76 -6.59 8.26
N MET A 135 -45.94 -5.58 9.11
CA MET A 135 -46.00 -4.19 8.70
C MET A 135 -44.64 -3.49 8.80
N LEU A 136 -44.39 -2.60 7.84
CA LEU A 136 -43.24 -1.72 7.75
C LEU A 136 -43.73 -0.28 7.57
N ASN A 137 -43.34 0.65 8.45
CA ASN A 137 -43.68 2.06 8.26
C ASN A 137 -42.62 2.79 7.42
N VAL A 138 -43.04 3.29 6.26
CA VAL A 138 -42.21 4.08 5.34
C VAL A 138 -42.58 5.56 5.46
N SER A 139 -41.55 6.40 5.49
CA SER A 139 -41.66 7.86 5.63
C SER A 139 -41.27 8.56 4.33
N PRO A 140 -41.88 9.72 4.03
CA PRO A 140 -41.54 10.50 2.85
C PRO A 140 -40.15 11.12 2.98
N LEU A 141 -39.34 11.04 1.92
CA LEU A 141 -38.00 11.67 1.88
C LEU A 141 -38.08 13.17 1.59
N ARG A 142 -39.11 13.60 0.86
CA ARG A 142 -39.37 15.00 0.56
C ARG A 142 -40.50 15.53 1.43
N GLU A 143 -40.50 16.84 1.63
CA GLU A 143 -41.65 17.52 2.22
C GLU A 143 -42.88 17.32 1.33
N VAL A 144 -43.99 16.89 1.93
CA VAL A 144 -45.23 16.52 1.23
C VAL A 144 -45.93 17.76 0.68
N GLN A 145 -45.89 18.85 1.45
CA GLN A 145 -46.43 20.16 1.11
C GLN A 145 -45.38 21.21 1.45
N PRO A 146 -44.42 21.44 0.54
CA PRO A 146 -43.47 22.52 0.74
C PRO A 146 -44.22 23.85 0.71
N PRO A 147 -43.72 24.88 1.41
CA PRO A 147 -44.31 26.21 1.36
C PRO A 147 -44.35 26.72 -0.09
N ALA A 148 -45.49 27.26 -0.50
CA ALA A 148 -45.68 27.79 -1.85
C ALA A 148 -44.59 28.85 -2.16
N ARG A 149 -43.87 28.63 -3.26
CA ARG A 149 -42.92 29.59 -3.83
C ARG A 149 -43.40 30.04 -5.21
N GLU A 150 -43.20 31.33 -5.52
CA GLU A 150 -43.59 31.91 -6.81
C GLU A 150 -42.85 31.29 -7.99
N ASN A 151 -41.57 30.92 -7.80
CA ASN A 151 -40.75 30.30 -8.83
C ASN A 151 -40.35 28.85 -8.44
N PRO A 152 -40.60 27.85 -9.31
CA PRO A 152 -40.18 26.46 -9.06
C PRO A 152 -38.68 26.25 -8.82
N VAL A 153 -37.82 27.13 -9.35
CA VAL A 153 -36.37 27.06 -9.13
C VAL A 153 -36.02 27.29 -7.66
N ASP A 154 -36.86 28.03 -6.92
CA ASP A 154 -36.61 28.35 -5.53
C ASP A 154 -36.76 27.12 -4.60
N TYR A 155 -37.32 26.00 -5.07
CA TYR A 155 -37.32 24.75 -4.31
C TYR A 155 -35.93 24.07 -4.29
N VAL A 156 -35.07 24.40 -5.25
CA VAL A 156 -33.69 23.90 -5.30
C VAL A 156 -32.84 24.73 -4.35
N ARG A 157 -32.30 24.07 -3.32
CA ARG A 157 -31.31 24.71 -2.45
C ARG A 157 -30.00 24.85 -3.22
N SER A 158 -29.34 25.99 -3.08
CA SER A 158 -27.97 26.15 -3.57
C SER A 158 -27.06 25.11 -2.93
N ASP A 159 -26.02 24.70 -3.67
CA ASP A 159 -25.06 23.73 -3.18
C ASP A 159 -24.52 24.14 -1.80
N GLY A 160 -24.54 23.18 -0.87
CA GLY A 160 -24.04 23.39 0.48
C GLY A 160 -22.57 23.77 0.44
N ARG A 161 -22.22 24.95 0.98
CA ARG A 161 -20.83 25.35 1.13
C ARG A 161 -20.21 24.56 2.28
N VAL A 162 -19.29 23.65 1.96
CA VAL A 162 -18.47 22.97 2.97
C VAL A 162 -17.44 23.95 3.51
N ALA A 163 -17.22 23.94 4.82
CA ALA A 163 -16.17 24.75 5.43
C ALA A 163 -14.81 24.41 4.81
N ALA A 164 -14.08 25.40 4.34
CA ALA A 164 -12.73 25.21 3.84
C ALA A 164 -11.86 24.64 4.97
N LEU A 165 -11.15 23.55 4.69
CA LEU A 165 -10.17 22.99 5.61
C LEU A 165 -9.02 23.99 5.78
N ASP A 166 -8.64 24.30 7.02
CA ASP A 166 -7.47 25.14 7.27
C ASP A 166 -6.19 24.38 6.90
N VAL A 167 -5.58 24.78 5.78
CA VAL A 167 -4.32 24.20 5.27
C VAL A 167 -3.08 24.87 5.85
N ALA A 168 -3.22 25.95 6.62
CA ALA A 168 -2.09 26.68 7.20
C ALA A 168 -1.16 25.83 8.08
N PRO A 169 -1.62 24.88 8.94
CA PRO A 169 -0.70 24.06 9.72
C PRO A 169 0.11 23.10 8.85
N ALA A 170 -0.51 22.51 7.82
CA ALA A 170 0.17 21.60 6.90
C ALA A 170 1.24 22.33 6.07
N LEU A 171 0.94 23.53 5.57
CA LEU A 171 1.90 24.35 4.83
C LEU A 171 3.08 24.81 5.71
N ARG A 172 2.81 25.17 6.98
CA ARG A 172 3.86 25.51 7.94
C ARG A 172 4.77 24.32 8.20
N ALA A 173 4.21 23.12 8.45
CA ALA A 173 4.99 21.91 8.66
C ALA A 173 5.85 21.56 7.43
N ALA A 174 5.27 21.60 6.23
CA ALA A 174 6.01 21.37 4.98
C ALA A 174 7.15 22.38 4.80
N GLY A 175 6.91 23.67 5.07
CA GLY A 175 7.93 24.71 5.03
C GLY A 175 9.07 24.47 6.02
N THR A 176 8.75 24.07 7.26
CA THR A 176 9.78 23.77 8.27
C THR A 176 10.64 22.56 7.88
N LEU A 177 10.03 21.49 7.36
CA LEU A 177 10.75 20.29 6.92
C LEU A 177 11.63 20.59 5.70
N LEU A 178 11.14 21.39 4.76
CA LEU A 178 11.91 21.81 3.59
C LEU A 178 13.10 22.69 3.99
N GLY A 179 12.91 23.59 4.97
CA GLY A 179 13.99 24.40 5.54
C GLY A 179 15.07 23.54 6.23
N LEU A 180 14.65 22.55 7.03
CA LEU A 180 15.58 21.62 7.69
C LEU A 180 16.33 20.75 6.67
N ALA A 181 15.66 20.28 5.62
CA ALA A 181 16.29 19.51 4.56
C ALA A 181 17.32 20.34 3.78
N ALA A 182 17.00 21.59 3.45
CA ALA A 182 17.93 22.51 2.79
C ALA A 182 19.15 22.78 3.68
N LEU A 183 18.96 23.02 4.98
CA LEU A 183 20.05 23.21 5.92
C LEU A 183 20.95 21.97 6.01
N ALA A 184 20.37 20.78 6.09
CA ALA A 184 21.12 19.52 6.10
C ALA A 184 21.94 19.33 4.82
N LEU A 185 21.39 19.67 3.64
CA LEU A 185 22.12 19.62 2.38
C LEU A 185 23.26 20.63 2.31
N ILE A 186 23.08 21.84 2.82
CA ILE A 186 24.13 22.86 2.90
C ILE A 186 25.26 22.37 3.82
N LEU A 187 24.94 21.88 5.01
CA LEU A 187 25.91 21.35 5.97
C LEU A 187 26.67 20.15 5.37
N LEU A 188 25.98 19.26 4.67
CA LEU A 188 26.60 18.13 3.98
C LEU A 188 27.52 18.59 2.84
N GLY A 189 27.09 19.57 2.05
CA GLY A 189 27.88 20.17 0.98
C GLY A 189 29.14 20.83 1.50
N TRP A 190 29.04 21.56 2.62
CA TRP A 190 30.16 22.15 3.33
C TRP A 190 31.13 21.07 3.85
N HIS A 191 30.62 20.06 4.58
CA HIS A 191 31.44 18.96 5.10
C HIS A 191 32.16 18.17 4.01
N ARG A 192 31.53 17.98 2.84
CA ARG A 192 32.11 17.22 1.71
C ARG A 192 33.01 18.07 0.82
N ALA A 193 33.19 19.37 1.11
CA ALA A 193 33.87 20.33 0.26
C ALA A 193 33.38 20.22 -1.20
N TRP A 194 32.05 20.16 -1.37
CA TRP A 194 31.45 20.29 -2.69
C TRP A 194 31.48 21.75 -3.10
N TRP A 195 31.82 22.02 -4.36
CA TRP A 195 31.69 23.36 -4.92
C TRP A 195 30.22 23.80 -4.75
N PRO A 196 29.93 24.98 -4.17
CA PRO A 196 30.79 26.17 -3.98
C PRO A 196 31.50 26.31 -2.62
N PHE A 197 31.37 25.35 -1.70
CA PHE A 197 31.78 25.47 -0.30
C PHE A 197 33.23 25.08 0.01
N GLY A 198 34.00 24.62 -0.99
CA GLY A 198 35.44 24.35 -0.87
C GLY A 198 35.99 23.46 -1.98
N ALA A 199 37.29 23.52 -2.25
CA ALA A 199 38.00 22.51 -3.03
C ALA A 199 38.61 21.48 -2.07
N ARG A 200 38.29 20.20 -2.25
CA ARG A 200 38.77 19.13 -1.37
C ARG A 200 40.32 19.06 -1.39
N PRO A 201 41.03 19.30 -0.27
CA PRO A 201 42.48 19.15 -0.22
C PRO A 201 42.83 17.67 -0.39
N GLY A 202 43.80 17.35 -1.27
CA GLY A 202 44.20 15.96 -1.57
C GLY A 202 43.75 15.44 -2.95
N ARG A 203 43.77 16.27 -3.99
CA ARG A 203 43.61 15.83 -5.39
C ARG A 203 44.68 16.39 -6.32
N ALA A 204 45.85 16.75 -5.79
CA ALA A 204 46.93 17.36 -6.56
C ALA A 204 47.38 16.43 -7.70
N PHE A 205 47.55 15.13 -7.40
CA PHE A 205 47.91 14.13 -8.41
C PHE A 205 46.74 13.76 -9.33
N ALA A 206 45.50 13.77 -8.83
CA ALA A 206 44.32 13.59 -9.69
C ALA A 206 44.11 14.75 -10.68
N ILE A 207 44.45 15.99 -10.30
CA ILE A 207 44.46 17.16 -11.19
C ILE A 207 45.60 17.03 -12.20
N ALA A 208 46.80 16.65 -11.76
CA ALA A 208 47.94 16.39 -12.64
C ALA A 208 47.62 15.32 -13.69
N LEU A 209 47.02 14.19 -13.29
CA LEU A 209 46.61 13.11 -14.20
C LEU A 209 45.61 13.57 -15.26
N ARG A 210 44.62 14.41 -14.89
CA ARG A 210 43.67 14.97 -15.86
C ARG A 210 44.34 15.90 -16.87
N ARG A 211 45.35 16.68 -16.43
CA ARG A 211 46.15 17.52 -17.34
C ARG A 211 46.99 16.65 -18.28
N LEU A 212 47.62 15.59 -17.77
CA LEU A 212 48.42 14.65 -18.56
C LEU A 212 47.62 13.99 -19.69
N ALA A 213 46.38 13.56 -19.42
CA ALA A 213 45.52 12.92 -20.42
C ALA A 213 45.20 13.82 -21.64
N GLY A 214 45.34 15.14 -21.51
CA GLY A 214 45.19 16.09 -22.63
C GLY A 214 46.46 16.31 -23.44
N LEU A 215 47.64 15.96 -22.90
CA LEU A 215 48.94 16.28 -23.51
C LEU A 215 49.36 15.27 -24.58
N SER A 216 48.92 14.02 -24.48
CA SER A 216 49.22 12.95 -25.46
C SER A 216 48.59 13.20 -26.85
N ARG A 217 47.74 14.23 -26.99
CA ARG A 217 47.12 14.66 -28.26
C ARG A 217 47.79 15.86 -28.91
N ARG A 218 48.84 16.44 -28.30
CA ARG A 218 49.52 17.62 -28.86
C ARG A 218 50.53 17.22 -29.95
N PRO A 219 50.70 18.06 -30.99
CA PRO A 219 51.61 17.77 -32.11
C PRO A 219 53.10 17.88 -31.73
N ASP A 220 53.44 18.67 -30.70
CA ASP A 220 54.82 18.80 -30.21
C ASP A 220 55.06 17.85 -29.02
N ALA A 221 55.73 16.73 -29.30
CA ALA A 221 56.01 15.69 -28.33
C ALA A 221 56.99 16.12 -27.22
N ASP A 222 57.94 17.01 -27.51
CA ASP A 222 58.94 17.45 -26.53
C ASP A 222 58.37 18.54 -25.61
N ALA A 223 57.55 19.46 -26.15
CA ALA A 223 56.81 20.40 -25.32
C ALA A 223 55.77 19.70 -24.43
N ALA A 224 55.03 18.73 -24.98
CA ALA A 224 54.06 17.93 -24.23
C ALA A 224 54.73 17.15 -23.09
N TYR A 225 55.92 16.57 -23.34
CA TYR A 225 56.69 15.86 -22.32
C TYR A 225 57.19 16.79 -21.20
N ARG A 226 57.70 17.98 -21.52
CA ARG A 226 58.09 18.97 -20.50
C ARG A 226 56.89 19.43 -19.66
N GLU A 227 55.75 19.69 -20.29
CA GLU A 227 54.52 20.09 -19.58
C GLU A 227 53.98 18.97 -18.69
N ALA A 228 54.15 17.72 -19.09
CA ALA A 228 53.82 16.55 -18.30
C ALA A 228 54.67 16.47 -17.02
N LEU A 229 55.99 16.64 -17.14
CA LEU A 229 56.90 16.67 -15.99
C LEU A 229 56.60 17.85 -15.04
N LEU A 230 56.31 19.04 -15.57
CA LEU A 230 55.92 20.20 -14.76
C LEU A 230 54.60 19.96 -14.00
N SER A 231 53.63 19.31 -14.64
CA SER A 231 52.35 19.02 -14.01
C SER A 231 52.48 18.07 -12.83
N LEU A 232 53.42 17.12 -12.93
CA LEU A 232 53.70 16.17 -11.86
C LEU A 232 54.49 16.81 -10.71
N HIS A 233 55.48 17.67 -11.01
CA HIS A 233 56.19 18.49 -10.01
C HIS A 233 55.24 19.37 -9.21
N ARG A 234 54.31 20.07 -9.87
CA ARG A 234 53.27 20.85 -9.17
C ARG A 234 52.42 19.98 -8.25
N GLY A 235 52.15 18.74 -8.64
CA GLY A 235 51.46 17.76 -7.79
C GLY A 235 52.24 17.43 -6.52
N PHE A 236 53.56 17.27 -6.60
CA PHE A 236 54.43 17.09 -5.43
C PHE A 236 54.47 18.33 -4.55
N ASP A 237 54.64 19.51 -5.14
CA ASP A 237 54.73 20.78 -4.41
C ASP A 237 53.43 21.08 -3.64
N GLU A 238 52.28 20.82 -4.26
CA GLU A 238 50.96 20.99 -3.64
C GLU A 238 50.69 19.93 -2.56
N THR A 239 51.21 18.72 -2.71
CA THR A 239 51.03 17.64 -1.72
C THR A 239 51.91 17.82 -0.49
N ASP A 240 53.15 18.32 -0.65
CA ASP A 240 54.10 18.54 0.44
C ASP A 240 54.02 19.96 1.04
N GLY A 241 53.36 20.89 0.35
CA GLY A 241 53.26 22.30 0.74
C GLY A 241 54.55 23.10 0.55
N ARG A 242 55.56 22.50 -0.10
CA ARG A 242 56.90 23.06 -0.37
C ARG A 242 57.47 22.43 -1.64
N ARG A 243 58.47 23.07 -2.23
CA ARG A 243 59.11 22.55 -3.45
C ARG A 243 59.85 21.26 -3.15
N VAL A 244 59.57 20.20 -3.91
CA VAL A 244 60.25 18.89 -3.76
C VAL A 244 61.21 18.68 -4.92
N LEU A 245 62.51 18.59 -4.62
CA LEU A 245 63.56 18.26 -5.60
C LEU A 245 63.99 16.79 -5.47
N ALA A 246 64.86 16.36 -6.38
CA ALA A 246 65.38 14.98 -6.42
C ALA A 246 66.00 14.55 -5.07
N ASP A 247 66.73 15.46 -4.43
CA ASP A 247 67.43 15.20 -3.17
C ASP A 247 66.45 15.17 -1.96
N ASP A 248 65.24 15.75 -2.12
CA ASP A 248 64.21 15.81 -1.09
C ASP A 248 63.25 14.60 -1.10
N LEU A 249 63.40 13.70 -2.09
CA LEU A 249 62.47 12.59 -2.31
C LEU A 249 62.33 11.69 -1.08
N LEU A 250 63.45 11.32 -0.42
CA LEU A 250 63.41 10.48 0.78
C LEU A 250 62.65 11.17 1.91
N GLY A 251 62.90 12.46 2.13
CA GLY A 251 62.18 13.25 3.12
C GLY A 251 60.68 13.37 2.82
N PHE A 252 60.30 13.48 1.54
CA PHE A 252 58.90 13.46 1.10
C PHE A 252 58.22 12.11 1.44
N LEU A 253 58.89 10.99 1.15
CA LEU A 253 58.37 9.65 1.43
C LEU A 253 58.25 9.36 2.94
N ASP A 254 59.06 10.00 3.77
CA ASP A 254 58.94 9.91 5.22
C ASP A 254 57.75 10.70 5.76
N ARG A 255 57.45 11.87 5.19
CA ARG A 255 56.26 12.67 5.56
C ARG A 255 54.96 12.10 5.00
N HIS A 256 55.02 11.41 3.85
CA HIS A 256 53.85 10.81 3.20
C HIS A 256 54.07 9.31 2.94
N PRO A 257 53.97 8.45 3.98
CA PRO A 257 54.26 7.01 3.88
C PRO A 257 53.46 6.25 2.82
N ALA A 258 52.27 6.75 2.45
CA ALA A 258 51.41 6.16 1.42
C ALA A 258 52.09 6.08 0.04
N PHE A 259 53.10 6.92 -0.24
CA PHE A 259 53.82 6.92 -1.52
C PHE A 259 55.11 6.09 -1.50
N ARG A 260 55.51 5.51 -0.35
CA ARG A 260 56.74 4.68 -0.24
C ARG A 260 56.82 3.52 -1.24
N PRO A 261 55.74 2.79 -1.57
CA PRO A 261 55.79 1.74 -2.59
C PRO A 261 56.17 2.23 -3.99
N LEU A 262 56.08 3.55 -4.24
CA LEU A 262 56.40 4.18 -5.50
C LEU A 262 57.81 4.80 -5.51
N ASN A 263 58.68 4.51 -4.53
CA ASN A 263 60.03 5.09 -4.48
C ASN A 263 60.83 4.91 -5.79
N ALA A 264 60.91 3.68 -6.31
CA ALA A 264 61.65 3.38 -7.53
C ALA A 264 61.18 4.16 -8.78
N PRO A 265 59.87 4.20 -9.13
CA PRO A 265 59.41 5.03 -10.24
C PRO A 265 59.58 6.54 -9.98
N LEU A 266 59.53 6.99 -8.73
CA LEU A 266 59.76 8.39 -8.39
C LEU A 266 61.23 8.81 -8.55
N THR A 267 62.18 7.95 -8.16
CA THR A 267 63.60 8.21 -8.42
C THR A 267 63.88 8.35 -9.92
N ARG A 268 63.27 7.48 -10.75
CA ARG A 268 63.34 7.59 -12.21
C ARG A 268 62.70 8.88 -12.74
N PHE A 269 61.56 9.30 -12.19
CA PHE A 269 60.94 10.59 -12.51
C PHE A 269 61.89 11.77 -12.28
N PHE A 270 62.48 11.86 -11.08
CA PHE A 270 63.36 12.98 -10.74
C PHE A 270 64.65 12.98 -11.57
N ALA A 271 65.19 11.81 -11.91
CA ALA A 271 66.35 11.68 -12.81
C ALA A 271 66.02 12.17 -14.25
N ALA A 272 64.90 11.70 -14.82
CA ALA A 272 64.44 12.11 -16.14
C ALA A 272 64.09 13.61 -16.18
N SER A 273 63.48 14.12 -15.11
CA SER A 273 63.18 15.54 -14.96
C SER A 273 64.45 16.41 -14.92
N ARG A 274 65.49 15.96 -14.20
CA ARG A 274 66.78 16.65 -14.15
C ARG A 274 67.43 16.72 -15.53
N LEU A 275 67.41 15.62 -16.28
CA LEU A 275 67.92 15.57 -17.66
C LEU A 275 67.12 16.47 -18.61
N ALA A 276 65.79 16.51 -18.48
CA ALA A 276 64.92 17.28 -19.35
C ALA A 276 64.99 18.80 -19.13
N PHE A 277 65.10 19.28 -17.88
CA PHE A 277 65.10 20.71 -17.54
C PHE A 277 66.49 21.32 -17.39
N PHE A 278 67.46 20.57 -16.82
CA PHE A 278 68.81 21.10 -16.55
C PHE A 278 69.86 20.55 -17.51
N GLY A 279 69.65 19.35 -18.07
CA GLY A 279 70.57 18.73 -19.03
C GLY A 279 70.33 19.11 -20.50
N GLY A 280 69.26 19.84 -20.82
CA GLY A 280 68.89 20.22 -22.20
C GLY A 280 68.52 19.05 -23.12
N ALA A 281 68.54 17.81 -22.63
CA ALA A 281 68.40 16.59 -23.41
C ALA A 281 66.99 15.99 -23.29
N THR A 282 65.97 16.75 -23.70
CA THR A 282 64.55 16.33 -23.55
C THR A 282 64.22 15.06 -24.32
N ALA A 283 64.82 14.86 -25.51
CA ALA A 283 64.65 13.63 -26.28
C ALA A 283 65.27 12.40 -25.60
N ALA A 284 66.44 12.56 -24.94
CA ALA A 284 67.08 11.50 -24.17
C ALA A 284 66.27 11.14 -22.91
N ALA A 285 65.81 12.15 -22.17
CA ALA A 285 64.94 11.95 -21.01
C ALA A 285 63.63 11.22 -21.37
N ARG A 286 63.03 11.54 -22.52
CA ARG A 286 61.85 10.86 -23.05
C ARG A 286 62.12 9.42 -23.49
N GLY A 287 63.35 9.11 -23.90
CA GLY A 287 63.81 7.74 -24.19
C GLY A 287 64.01 6.90 -22.93
N ASP A 288 64.57 7.50 -21.88
CA ASP A 288 64.80 6.83 -20.59
C ASP A 288 63.51 6.63 -19.77
N TRP A 289 62.56 7.55 -19.95
CA TRP A 289 61.27 7.50 -19.28
C TRP A 289 60.17 8.17 -20.10
N SER A 290 59.32 7.32 -20.68
CA SER A 290 58.32 7.70 -21.67
C SER A 290 57.11 8.42 -21.07
N LEU A 291 56.36 9.15 -21.91
CA LEU A 291 55.11 9.81 -21.50
C LEU A 291 54.07 8.82 -20.94
N ALA A 292 54.03 7.59 -21.46
CA ALA A 292 53.15 6.53 -20.95
C ALA A 292 53.52 6.11 -19.51
N GLU A 293 54.82 6.05 -19.19
CA GLU A 293 55.28 5.76 -17.83
C GLU A 293 55.01 6.94 -16.86
N VAL A 294 55.05 8.18 -17.36
CA VAL A 294 54.63 9.38 -16.59
C VAL A 294 53.15 9.29 -16.22
N GLU A 295 52.29 8.97 -17.20
CA GLU A 295 50.84 8.82 -16.98
C GLU A 295 50.52 7.68 -16.01
N GLU A 296 51.18 6.53 -16.16
CA GLU A 296 51.00 5.38 -15.26
C GLU A 296 51.45 5.70 -13.83
N THR A 297 52.57 6.40 -13.68
CA THR A 297 53.06 6.84 -12.35
C THR A 297 52.09 7.85 -11.72
N ALA A 298 51.60 8.82 -12.49
CA ALA A 298 50.58 9.77 -12.02
C ALA A 298 49.26 9.09 -11.63
N ARG A 299 48.87 8.02 -12.34
CA ARG A 299 47.69 7.21 -12.01
C ARG A 299 47.85 6.48 -10.67
N ARG A 300 49.02 5.89 -10.42
CA ARG A 300 49.35 5.23 -9.15
C ARG A 300 49.42 6.21 -7.99
N LEU A 301 50.01 7.39 -8.20
CA LEU A 301 50.02 8.48 -7.22
C LEU A 301 48.61 8.97 -6.89
N ALA A 302 47.75 9.18 -7.90
CA ALA A 302 46.36 9.59 -7.70
C ALA A 302 45.50 8.50 -7.03
N ALA A 303 45.87 7.22 -7.14
CA ALA A 303 45.22 6.12 -6.44
C ALA A 303 45.64 6.08 -4.96
N ALA A 304 46.94 6.21 -4.67
CA ALA A 304 47.47 6.29 -3.31
C ALA A 304 46.97 7.54 -2.55
N GLU A 305 46.71 8.63 -3.27
CA GLU A 305 46.10 9.85 -2.73
C GLU A 305 44.65 9.65 -2.26
N ARG A 306 43.89 8.69 -2.83
CA ARG A 306 42.48 8.43 -2.46
C ARG A 306 42.32 7.54 -1.23
N THR A 307 43.37 6.82 -0.86
CA THR A 307 43.43 5.94 0.31
C THR A 307 43.83 6.67 1.60
N ARG A 308 44.07 7.99 1.51
CA ARG A 308 44.32 8.90 2.63
C ARG A 308 43.03 9.55 3.10
#